data_AF-A0A9R1WXQ8-F1
#
_entry.id   AF-A0A9R1WXQ8-F1
#
_cell.length_a   1.000
_cell.length_b   1.000
_cell.length_c   1.000
_cell.angle_alpha   90.00
_cell.angle_beta   90.00
_cell.angle_gamma   90.00
#
_symmetry.space_group_name_H-M   'P 1'
#
loop_
_entity.id
_entity.type
_entity.pdbx_description
1 polymer ?
#
loop_
_entity_poly.entity_id
_entity_poly.type
_entity_poly.pdbx_seq_one_letter_code
_entity_poly.pdbx_strand_id
1 'polypeptide(L)'
;MPPLHNGVCLTVTISSILSDWGIDKKLFTITLDNASSNDTFVNLLKGQLCNEGALRSDGDYFHVRCCAHVLNLVVQDGLKAIDEGIVKVRESIKYVKGSQVRKTNFMNAVKQVNLIPKKGLRQDVPTRWNATFLMIESAIFYRRAFSRLALMDSNYLDCPSNEEWGKLEKIFRFLEVFYEVTCIFSGNKYCTSNLYFPSVLTVERTLREEMKSSDKFMKNMAGQMYGNFSKYWSEYSPILAMAAVLDPRYKMQYVEFTYKKLYGSNFHEHSDRVREKLHDLFSEYVTGLPYKTSTISTSDSCKSVNKKNDTMLSKSTREMLQEFTVYETKEFALSQKSQLEMYLDEPRSDITEDINVLSFWKAHQYRYPELASMARDILSIPVSIVASESAFSNGGRVLDKFRSSLAHKNVEAIICAKDWLFGISGDEDLCLQDLTEDIMELDSKGSDTHEAME
;
A
#
# COMPACT_ATOMS: atom_id res chain seq x y z
N MET A 1 30.57 -13.24 9.52
CA MET A 1 29.36 -13.82 10.14
C MET A 1 28.18 -13.06 9.56
N PRO A 2 27.19 -13.70 8.93
CA PRO A 2 25.99 -12.99 8.49
C PRO A 2 25.37 -12.30 9.72
N PRO A 3 24.83 -11.07 9.58
CA PRO A 3 24.18 -10.41 10.70
C PRO A 3 23.05 -11.31 11.23
N LEU A 4 22.99 -11.45 12.55
CA LEU A 4 21.91 -12.19 13.19
C LEU A 4 20.61 -11.41 12.94
N HIS A 5 19.73 -11.93 12.08
CA HIS A 5 18.41 -11.37 11.81
C HIS A 5 17.42 -11.69 12.94
N ASN A 6 17.83 -11.48 14.19
CA ASN A 6 16.93 -11.59 15.34
C ASN A 6 16.38 -10.21 15.73
N GLY A 7 15.24 -10.19 16.41
CA GLY A 7 14.54 -8.94 16.74
C GLY A 7 15.40 -7.94 17.53
N VAL A 8 16.31 -8.41 18.37
CA VAL A 8 17.21 -7.57 19.18
C VAL A 8 18.22 -6.83 18.30
N CYS A 9 18.88 -7.54 17.38
CA CYS A 9 19.82 -6.93 16.45
C CYS A 9 19.13 -5.91 15.53
N LEU A 10 17.90 -6.19 15.11
CA LEU A 10 17.09 -5.24 14.35
C LEU A 10 16.80 -3.98 15.17
N THR A 11 16.41 -4.12 16.45
CA THR A 11 16.18 -2.97 17.33
C THR A 11 17.41 -2.10 17.44
N VAL A 12 18.58 -2.69 17.77
CA VAL A 12 19.83 -1.92 17.92
C VAL A 12 20.19 -1.19 16.63
N THR A 13 20.07 -1.87 15.48
CA THR A 13 20.42 -1.28 14.18
C THR A 13 19.48 -0.13 13.83
N ILE A 14 18.17 -0.33 13.94
CA ILE A 14 17.19 0.70 13.59
C ILE A 14 17.24 1.88 14.58
N SER A 15 17.38 1.64 15.89
CA SER A 15 17.53 2.73 16.87
C SER A 15 18.77 3.59 16.59
N SER A 16 19.88 2.97 16.17
CA SER A 16 21.07 3.71 15.73
C SER A 16 20.77 4.60 14.52
N ILE A 17 20.14 4.04 13.47
CA ILE A 17 19.78 4.78 12.26
C ILE A 17 18.86 5.96 12.60
N LEU A 18 17.82 5.73 13.41
CA LEU A 18 16.88 6.77 13.81
C LEU A 18 17.58 7.92 14.56
N SER A 19 18.55 7.58 15.41
CA SER A 19 19.35 8.55 16.15
C SER A 19 20.31 9.32 15.23
N ASP A 20 20.98 8.62 14.32
CA ASP A 20 21.92 9.21 13.35
C ASP A 20 21.22 10.23 12.44
N TRP A 21 19.96 9.96 12.07
CA TRP A 21 19.12 10.87 11.30
C TRP A 21 18.38 11.93 12.15
N GLY A 22 18.41 11.84 13.49
CA GLY A 22 17.74 12.77 14.40
C GLY A 22 16.20 12.75 14.30
N ILE A 23 15.64 11.57 14.04
CA ILE A 23 14.20 11.33 13.84
C ILE A 23 13.61 10.33 14.84
N ASP A 24 14.39 9.85 15.80
CA ASP A 24 13.99 8.98 16.90
C ASP A 24 12.73 9.46 17.63
N LYS A 25 12.62 10.77 17.87
CA LYS A 25 11.43 11.37 18.49
C LYS A 25 10.30 11.67 17.52
N LYS A 26 10.54 11.54 16.21
CA LYS A 26 9.62 11.93 15.14
C LYS A 26 8.84 10.79 14.53
N LEU A 27 8.76 9.68 15.24
CA LEU A 27 8.09 8.48 14.79
C LEU A 27 6.62 8.50 15.18
N PHE A 28 5.78 8.12 14.21
CA PHE A 28 4.35 7.91 14.46
C PHE A 28 3.99 6.44 14.27
N THR A 29 4.32 5.87 13.11
CA THR A 29 4.07 4.45 12.79
C THR A 29 5.24 3.82 12.06
N ILE A 30 5.30 2.49 12.08
CA ILE A 30 6.19 1.65 11.30
C ILE A 30 5.37 0.54 10.62
N THR A 31 5.61 0.35 9.33
CA THR A 31 4.99 -0.72 8.55
C THR A 31 6.00 -1.81 8.25
N LEU A 32 5.68 -3.06 8.61
CA LEU A 32 6.58 -4.21 8.45
C LEU A 32 5.84 -5.44 7.91
N ASP A 33 6.58 -6.39 7.35
CA ASP A 33 6.01 -7.70 7.01
C ASP A 33 5.69 -8.55 8.26
N ASN A 34 5.08 -9.71 8.05
CA ASN A 34 4.61 -10.57 9.12
C ASN A 34 5.67 -11.55 9.66
N ALA A 35 6.96 -11.29 9.44
CA ALA A 35 8.02 -12.12 10.01
C ALA A 35 8.01 -12.01 11.55
N SER A 36 8.15 -13.15 12.24
CA SER A 36 8.11 -13.19 13.71
C SER A 36 9.23 -12.40 14.39
N SER A 37 10.37 -12.23 13.71
CA SER A 37 11.46 -11.35 14.17
C SER A 37 11.02 -9.90 14.30
N ASN A 38 10.09 -9.43 13.45
CA ASN A 38 9.59 -8.07 13.47
C ASN A 38 8.70 -7.81 14.69
N ASP A 39 7.91 -8.80 15.12
CA ASP A 39 7.09 -8.65 16.33
C ASP A 39 7.98 -8.37 17.56
N THR A 40 9.10 -9.08 17.68
CA THR A 40 10.08 -8.86 18.77
C THR A 40 10.74 -7.48 18.65
N PHE A 41 11.18 -7.13 17.44
CA PHE A 41 11.81 -5.84 17.14
C PHE A 41 10.90 -4.66 17.50
N VAL A 42 9.66 -4.68 17.02
CA VAL A 42 8.65 -3.64 17.24
C VAL A 42 8.36 -3.46 18.72
N ASN A 43 8.18 -4.57 19.47
CA ASN A 43 7.87 -4.50 20.89
C ASN A 43 9.01 -3.84 21.69
N LEU A 44 10.26 -4.19 21.36
CA LEU A 44 11.43 -3.59 22.00
C LEU A 44 11.57 -2.10 21.64
N LEU A 45 11.44 -1.74 20.37
CA LEU A 45 11.54 -0.35 19.91
C LEU A 45 10.40 0.51 20.47
N LYS A 46 9.16 0.01 20.44
CA LYS A 46 8.00 0.67 21.07
C LYS A 46 8.27 0.95 22.55
N GLY A 47 8.76 -0.04 23.29
CA GLY A 47 9.07 0.12 24.71
C GLY A 47 10.11 1.21 24.97
N GLN A 48 11.18 1.28 24.17
CA GLN A 48 12.20 2.33 24.27
C GLN A 48 11.59 3.72 24.01
N LEU A 49 10.87 3.88 22.91
CA LEU A 49 10.30 5.17 22.50
C LEU A 49 9.18 5.65 23.44
N CYS A 50 8.36 4.74 23.97
CA CYS A 50 7.35 5.09 24.97
C CYS A 50 8.00 5.59 26.28
N ASN A 51 9.09 4.94 26.74
CA ASN A 51 9.83 5.40 27.93
C ASN A 51 10.42 6.80 27.75
N GLU A 52 10.78 7.16 26.52
CA GLU A 52 11.30 8.48 26.16
C GLU A 52 10.20 9.51 25.91
N GLY A 53 8.92 9.10 25.94
CA GLY A 53 7.77 9.95 25.63
C GLY A 53 7.75 10.42 24.17
N ALA A 54 8.28 9.60 23.26
CA ALA A 54 8.42 9.92 21.84
C ALA A 54 7.22 9.48 20.98
N LEU A 55 6.35 8.58 21.49
CA LEU A 55 5.19 8.08 20.77
C LEU A 55 3.88 8.66 21.30
N ARG A 56 2.94 8.89 20.39
CA ARG A 56 1.54 9.20 20.68
C ARG A 56 0.75 7.97 21.12
N SER A 57 -0.29 8.17 21.91
CA SER A 57 -1.19 7.11 22.40
C SER A 57 -0.46 5.88 22.96
N ASP A 58 0.65 6.10 23.69
CA ASP A 58 1.53 5.05 24.21
C ASP A 58 1.94 3.99 23.16
N GLY A 59 2.04 4.41 21.90
CA GLY A 59 2.41 3.58 20.75
C GLY A 59 1.33 2.59 20.31
N ASP A 60 0.05 2.82 20.63
CA ASP A 60 -1.07 1.94 20.22
C ASP A 60 -1.21 1.77 18.71
N TYR A 61 -0.80 2.79 17.95
CA TYR A 61 -0.83 2.78 16.49
C TYR A 61 0.54 2.53 15.85
N PHE A 62 1.56 2.22 16.66
CA PHE A 62 2.94 2.21 16.21
C PHE A 62 3.19 1.16 15.12
N HIS A 63 2.59 -0.02 15.19
CA HIS A 63 2.86 -1.10 14.24
C HIS A 63 1.70 -1.34 13.28
N VAL A 64 1.98 -1.20 11.98
CA VAL A 64 1.08 -1.57 10.89
C VAL A 64 1.65 -2.78 10.16
N ARG A 65 0.84 -3.82 9.99
CA ARG A 65 1.24 -4.99 9.19
C ARG A 65 1.13 -4.66 7.70
N CYS A 66 2.10 -5.10 6.91
CA CYS A 66 2.11 -4.92 5.47
C CYS A 66 0.93 -5.66 4.81
N CYS A 67 -0.04 -4.90 4.29
CA CYS A 67 -1.26 -5.44 3.70
C CYS A 67 -0.98 -6.21 2.40
N ALA A 68 -0.03 -5.76 1.58
CA ALA A 68 0.38 -6.47 0.37
C ALA A 68 1.02 -7.83 0.69
N HIS A 69 1.80 -7.91 1.77
CA HIS A 69 2.38 -9.17 2.24
C HIS A 69 1.29 -10.12 2.75
N VAL A 70 0.32 -9.62 3.52
CA VAL A 70 -0.84 -10.43 3.95
C VAL A 70 -1.62 -10.95 2.74
N LEU A 71 -1.90 -10.11 1.74
CA LEU A 71 -2.57 -10.56 0.51
C LEU A 71 -1.78 -11.63 -0.24
N ASN A 72 -0.46 -11.50 -0.32
CA ASN A 72 0.40 -12.55 -0.87
C ASN A 72 0.21 -13.87 -0.12
N LEU A 73 0.19 -13.87 1.22
CA LEU A 73 -0.04 -15.07 2.01
C LEU A 73 -1.44 -15.68 1.76
N VAL A 74 -2.47 -14.83 1.67
CA VAL A 74 -3.85 -15.25 1.37
C VAL A 74 -3.91 -15.94 0.01
N VAL A 75 -3.39 -15.31 -1.04
CA VAL A 75 -3.45 -15.85 -2.41
C VAL A 75 -2.58 -17.08 -2.57
N GLN A 76 -1.37 -17.10 -2.02
CA GLN A 76 -0.50 -18.28 -2.09
C GLN A 76 -1.17 -19.51 -1.49
N ASP A 77 -1.93 -19.36 -0.41
CA ASP A 77 -2.63 -20.49 0.18
C ASP A 77 -3.75 -21.03 -0.73
N GLY A 78 -4.47 -20.15 -1.42
CA GLY A 78 -5.42 -20.57 -2.45
C GLY A 78 -4.75 -21.27 -3.62
N LEU A 79 -3.58 -20.79 -4.05
CA LEU A 79 -2.82 -21.37 -5.17
C LEU A 79 -2.26 -22.77 -4.86
N LYS A 80 -2.02 -23.12 -3.59
CA LYS A 80 -1.61 -24.50 -3.21
C LYS A 80 -2.63 -25.56 -3.60
N ALA A 81 -3.92 -25.20 -3.71
CA ALA A 81 -4.96 -26.12 -4.14
C ALA A 81 -4.89 -26.45 -5.65
N ILE A 82 -4.00 -25.81 -6.40
CA ILE A 82 -4.03 -25.75 -7.86
C ILE A 82 -2.63 -25.92 -8.42
N ASP A 83 -2.09 -27.13 -8.32
CA ASP A 83 -0.72 -27.37 -8.78
C ASP A 83 -0.69 -27.71 -10.28
N GLU A 84 -1.47 -28.69 -10.75
CA GLU A 84 -1.26 -29.28 -12.09
C GLU A 84 -1.42 -28.31 -13.27
N GLY A 85 -2.51 -27.54 -13.32
CA GLY A 85 -2.76 -26.61 -14.43
C GLY A 85 -1.75 -25.46 -14.48
N ILE A 86 -1.35 -24.94 -13.32
CA ILE A 86 -0.36 -23.86 -13.21
C ILE A 86 1.03 -24.39 -13.55
N VAL A 87 1.38 -25.58 -13.07
CA VAL A 87 2.64 -26.27 -13.40
C VAL A 87 2.74 -26.52 -14.90
N LYS A 88 1.68 -27.00 -15.55
CA LYS A 88 1.65 -27.19 -17.01
C LYS A 88 1.86 -25.89 -17.78
N VAL A 89 1.21 -24.80 -17.38
CA VAL A 89 1.44 -23.47 -17.97
C VAL A 89 2.90 -23.04 -17.80
N ARG A 90 3.46 -23.23 -16.60
CA ARG A 90 4.86 -22.90 -16.29
C ARG A 90 5.84 -23.68 -17.17
N GLU A 91 5.67 -25.00 -17.25
CA GLU A 91 6.51 -25.86 -18.10
C GLU A 91 6.31 -25.58 -19.58
N SER A 92 5.09 -25.21 -20.01
CA SER A 92 4.83 -24.78 -21.39
C SER A 92 5.61 -23.52 -21.77
N ILE A 93 5.64 -22.52 -20.89
CA ILE A 93 6.39 -21.29 -21.12
C ILE A 93 7.89 -21.57 -21.11
N LYS A 94 8.38 -22.34 -20.13
CA LYS A 94 9.77 -22.79 -20.05
C LYS A 94 10.19 -23.58 -21.29
N TYR A 95 9.32 -24.43 -21.83
CA TYR A 95 9.56 -25.17 -23.06
C TYR A 95 9.81 -24.21 -24.24
N VAL A 96 8.90 -23.26 -24.45
CA VAL A 96 9.00 -22.25 -25.52
C VAL A 96 10.28 -21.41 -25.38
N LYS A 97 10.66 -21.06 -24.14
CA LYS A 97 11.87 -20.28 -23.83
C LYS A 97 13.18 -21.08 -23.90
N GLY A 98 13.11 -22.41 -23.86
CA GLY A 98 14.28 -23.27 -23.78
C GLY A 98 15.20 -23.26 -25.00
N SER A 99 14.72 -22.84 -26.19
CA SER A 99 15.58 -22.66 -27.38
C SER A 99 14.98 -21.71 -28.41
N GLN A 100 15.84 -21.16 -29.26
CA GLN A 100 15.40 -20.28 -30.36
C GLN A 100 14.50 -21.01 -31.38
N VAL A 101 14.74 -22.30 -31.60
CA VAL A 101 13.91 -23.13 -32.48
C VAL A 101 12.50 -23.28 -31.89
N ARG A 102 12.38 -23.57 -30.60
CA ARG A 102 11.08 -23.68 -29.91
C ARG A 102 10.33 -22.35 -29.89
N LYS A 103 11.03 -21.23 -29.66
CA LYS A 103 10.48 -19.88 -29.79
C LYS A 103 9.90 -19.63 -31.18
N THR A 104 10.65 -19.99 -32.23
CA THR A 104 10.22 -19.84 -33.63
C THR A 104 9.01 -20.71 -33.95
N ASN A 105 9.00 -21.96 -33.48
CA ASN A 105 7.86 -22.87 -33.65
C ASN A 105 6.60 -22.34 -32.98
N PHE A 106 6.73 -21.79 -31.77
CA PHE A 106 5.61 -21.15 -31.08
C PHE A 106 5.11 -19.91 -31.84
N MET A 107 6.00 -19.05 -32.34
CA MET A 107 5.59 -17.90 -33.17
C MET A 107 4.87 -18.33 -34.45
N ASN A 108 5.29 -19.44 -35.07
CA ASN A 108 4.57 -20.03 -36.20
C ASN A 108 3.20 -20.54 -35.79
N ALA A 109 3.06 -21.17 -34.62
CA ALA A 109 1.78 -21.58 -34.07
C ALA A 109 0.86 -20.37 -33.82
N VAL A 110 1.37 -19.27 -33.25
CA VAL A 110 0.66 -17.99 -33.06
C VAL A 110 0.14 -17.43 -34.38
N LYS A 111 0.98 -17.39 -35.42
CA LYS A 111 0.59 -16.97 -36.78
C LYS A 111 -0.52 -17.86 -37.36
N GLN A 112 -0.40 -19.18 -37.25
CA GLN A 112 -1.38 -20.13 -37.79
C GLN A 112 -2.75 -20.04 -37.13
N VAL A 113 -2.83 -19.60 -35.87
CA VAL A 113 -4.10 -19.37 -35.18
C VAL A 113 -4.64 -17.94 -35.36
N ASN A 114 -4.00 -17.12 -36.20
CA ASN A 114 -4.34 -15.73 -36.48
C ASN A 114 -4.37 -14.85 -35.22
N LEU A 115 -3.46 -15.10 -34.27
CA LEU A 115 -3.29 -14.25 -33.11
C LEU A 115 -2.24 -13.17 -33.41
N ILE A 116 -2.58 -11.92 -33.11
CA ILE A 116 -1.62 -10.81 -33.13
C ILE A 116 -0.96 -10.79 -31.75
N PRO A 117 0.38 -10.99 -31.66
CA PRO A 117 1.06 -10.90 -30.38
C PRO A 117 0.88 -9.51 -29.78
N LYS A 118 0.34 -9.44 -28.56
CA LYS A 118 0.15 -8.17 -27.81
C LYS A 118 0.75 -8.22 -26.39
N LYS A 119 1.11 -9.41 -25.92
CA LYS A 119 1.65 -9.64 -24.58
C LYS A 119 2.88 -10.53 -24.70
N GLY A 120 3.96 -10.26 -23.96
CA GLY A 120 5.07 -11.21 -23.86
C GLY A 120 4.69 -12.44 -23.03
N LEU A 121 5.33 -13.59 -23.28
CA LEU A 121 5.21 -14.75 -22.38
C LEU A 121 6.08 -14.51 -21.15
N ARG A 122 5.48 -14.59 -19.96
CA ARG A 122 6.15 -14.30 -18.69
C ARG A 122 6.33 -15.59 -17.89
N GLN A 123 7.56 -15.86 -17.46
CA GLN A 123 7.79 -16.95 -16.51
C GLN A 123 7.57 -16.44 -15.09
N ASP A 124 6.86 -17.20 -14.26
CA ASP A 124 6.59 -16.80 -12.89
C ASP A 124 7.77 -17.05 -11.94
N VAL A 125 7.69 -16.40 -10.79
CA VAL A 125 8.49 -16.73 -9.60
C VAL A 125 7.50 -17.35 -8.60
N PRO A 126 7.56 -18.66 -8.29
CA PRO A 126 6.51 -19.33 -7.49
C PRO A 126 6.28 -18.73 -6.11
N THR A 127 7.27 -18.05 -5.54
CA THR A 127 7.18 -17.35 -4.25
C THR A 127 6.54 -15.95 -4.35
N ARG A 128 6.21 -15.46 -5.56
CA ARG A 128 5.58 -14.17 -5.81
C ARG A 128 4.32 -14.36 -6.66
N TRP A 129 3.18 -14.42 -6.00
CA TRP A 129 1.91 -14.75 -6.64
C TRP A 129 1.51 -13.79 -7.79
N ASN A 130 1.90 -12.52 -7.73
CA ASN A 130 1.67 -11.54 -8.80
C ASN A 130 2.31 -11.99 -10.13
N ALA A 131 3.50 -12.59 -10.07
CA ALA A 131 4.17 -13.13 -11.25
C ALA A 131 3.40 -14.32 -11.83
N THR A 132 2.86 -15.20 -10.96
CA THR A 132 1.99 -16.31 -11.37
C THR A 132 0.69 -15.80 -12.00
N PHE A 133 0.07 -14.75 -11.46
CA PHE A 133 -1.12 -14.11 -12.04
C PHE A 133 -0.85 -13.58 -13.46
N LEU A 134 0.24 -12.82 -13.63
CA LEU A 134 0.64 -12.28 -14.95
C LEU A 134 1.06 -13.39 -15.94
N MET A 135 1.66 -14.48 -15.45
CA MET A 135 1.94 -15.68 -16.25
C MET A 135 0.65 -16.28 -16.78
N ILE A 136 -0.34 -16.54 -15.91
CA ILE A 136 -1.65 -17.09 -16.28
C ILE A 136 -2.35 -16.18 -17.29
N GLU A 137 -2.36 -14.86 -17.06
CA GLU A 137 -2.92 -13.87 -17.98
C GLU A 137 -2.33 -13.99 -19.39
N SER A 138 -0.99 -14.03 -19.49
CA SER A 138 -0.31 -14.16 -20.77
C SER A 138 -0.55 -15.52 -21.43
N ALA A 139 -0.59 -16.60 -20.64
CA ALA A 139 -0.81 -17.95 -21.13
C ALA A 139 -2.22 -18.15 -21.68
N ILE A 140 -3.24 -17.62 -21.00
CA ILE A 140 -4.64 -17.66 -21.46
C ILE A 140 -4.77 -16.95 -22.82
N PHE A 141 -4.12 -15.80 -23.00
CA PHE A 141 -4.12 -15.08 -24.29
C PHE A 141 -3.58 -15.95 -25.43
N TYR A 142 -2.56 -16.78 -25.16
CA TYR A 142 -1.94 -17.67 -26.14
C TYR A 142 -2.45 -19.12 -26.12
N ARG A 143 -3.55 -19.42 -25.42
CA ARG A 143 -4.11 -20.77 -25.29
C ARG A 143 -4.17 -21.53 -26.63
N ARG A 144 -4.70 -20.89 -27.67
CA ARG A 144 -4.84 -21.49 -29.01
C ARG A 144 -3.48 -21.80 -29.65
N ALA A 145 -2.48 -20.96 -29.43
CA ALA A 145 -1.13 -21.17 -29.93
C ALA A 145 -0.44 -22.34 -29.20
N PHE A 146 -0.62 -22.47 -27.88
CA PHE A 146 -0.14 -23.65 -27.13
C PHE A 146 -0.80 -24.94 -27.62
N SER A 147 -2.13 -24.96 -27.80
CA SER A 147 -2.81 -26.12 -28.37
C SER A 147 -2.31 -26.46 -29.78
N ARG A 148 -1.99 -25.45 -30.60
CA ARG A 148 -1.41 -25.67 -31.93
C ARG A 148 0.01 -26.20 -31.86
N LEU A 149 0.84 -25.69 -30.94
CA LEU A 149 2.20 -26.17 -30.73
C LEU A 149 2.21 -27.67 -30.37
N ALA A 150 1.28 -28.12 -29.53
CA ALA A 150 1.15 -29.54 -29.15
C ALA A 150 0.84 -30.47 -30.34
N LEU A 151 0.22 -29.95 -31.40
CA LEU A 151 -0.03 -30.70 -32.63
C LEU A 151 1.17 -30.71 -33.58
N MET A 152 2.08 -29.73 -33.45
CA MET A 152 3.21 -29.53 -34.36
C MET A 152 4.53 -30.10 -33.83
N ASP A 153 4.68 -30.19 -32.51
CA ASP A 153 5.91 -30.62 -31.85
C ASP A 153 5.62 -31.73 -30.84
N SER A 154 6.00 -32.95 -31.17
CA SER A 154 5.81 -34.14 -30.33
C SER A 154 6.61 -34.11 -29.04
N ASN A 155 7.62 -33.22 -28.92
CA ASN A 155 8.41 -33.08 -27.69
C ASN A 155 7.75 -32.15 -26.66
N TYR A 156 6.67 -31.46 -27.02
CA TYR A 156 5.93 -30.61 -26.10
C TYR A 156 4.82 -31.40 -25.41
N LEU A 157 5.04 -31.75 -24.14
CA LEU A 157 4.21 -32.69 -23.39
C LEU A 157 3.22 -32.01 -22.42
N ASP A 158 3.54 -30.80 -21.95
CA ASP A 158 2.85 -30.15 -20.82
C ASP A 158 1.70 -29.22 -21.22
N CYS A 159 1.06 -29.46 -22.38
CA CYS A 159 -0.06 -28.62 -22.81
C CYS A 159 -1.28 -28.80 -21.88
N PRO A 160 -1.82 -27.73 -21.29
CA PRO A 160 -3.05 -27.84 -20.52
C PRO A 160 -4.22 -28.28 -21.41
N SER A 161 -5.08 -29.13 -20.86
CA SER A 161 -6.33 -29.60 -21.46
C SER A 161 -7.39 -28.50 -21.46
N ASN A 162 -8.47 -28.69 -22.22
CA ASN A 162 -9.58 -27.72 -22.26
C ASN A 162 -10.26 -27.50 -20.90
N GLU A 163 -10.32 -28.54 -20.07
CA GLU A 163 -10.86 -28.42 -18.70
C GLU A 163 -9.92 -27.61 -17.81
N GLU A 164 -8.61 -27.85 -17.89
CA GLU A 164 -7.59 -27.10 -17.15
C GLU A 164 -7.57 -25.62 -17.55
N TRP A 165 -7.66 -25.32 -18.85
CA TRP A 165 -7.81 -23.94 -19.31
C TRP A 165 -9.08 -23.28 -18.78
N GLY A 166 -10.21 -23.99 -18.75
CA GLY A 166 -11.46 -23.49 -18.16
C GLY A 166 -11.33 -23.18 -16.66
N LYS A 167 -10.57 -23.99 -15.92
CA LYS A 167 -10.24 -23.71 -14.51
C LYS A 167 -9.34 -22.48 -14.38
N LEU A 168 -8.27 -22.39 -15.16
CA LEU A 168 -7.34 -21.26 -15.19
C LEU A 168 -8.05 -19.92 -15.47
N GLU A 169 -9.02 -19.90 -16.39
CA GLU A 169 -9.82 -18.70 -16.69
C GLU A 169 -10.74 -18.28 -15.53
N LYS A 170 -11.25 -19.22 -14.73
CA LYS A 170 -12.03 -18.90 -13.51
C LYS A 170 -11.12 -18.35 -12.42
N ILE A 171 -9.97 -18.98 -12.20
CA ILE A 171 -8.96 -18.55 -11.22
C ILE A 171 -8.45 -17.16 -11.56
N PHE A 172 -8.11 -16.91 -12.83
CA PHE A 172 -7.65 -15.61 -13.31
C PHE A 172 -8.64 -14.50 -12.94
N ARG A 173 -9.92 -14.68 -13.29
CA ARG A 173 -10.98 -13.70 -12.95
C ARG A 173 -11.16 -13.51 -11.44
N PHE A 174 -11.06 -14.59 -10.68
CA PHE A 174 -11.17 -14.52 -9.23
C PHE A 174 -9.99 -13.79 -8.57
N LEU A 175 -8.76 -14.04 -9.05
CA LEU A 175 -7.53 -13.43 -8.53
C LEU A 175 -7.31 -11.99 -9.03
N GLU A 176 -7.98 -11.56 -10.10
CA GLU A 176 -7.90 -10.20 -10.65
C GLU A 176 -8.19 -9.14 -9.58
N VAL A 177 -9.22 -9.35 -8.75
CA VAL A 177 -9.57 -8.45 -7.64
C VAL A 177 -8.43 -8.30 -6.64
N PHE A 178 -7.72 -9.38 -6.32
CA PHE A 178 -6.59 -9.35 -5.40
C PHE A 178 -5.40 -8.62 -6.02
N TYR A 179 -5.26 -8.72 -7.34
CA TYR A 179 -4.15 -8.13 -8.07
C TYR A 179 -4.33 -6.63 -8.14
N GLU A 180 -5.54 -6.18 -8.48
CA GLU A 180 -5.93 -4.76 -8.43
C GLU A 180 -5.71 -4.16 -7.04
N VAL A 181 -6.16 -4.84 -5.98
CA VAL A 181 -5.94 -4.36 -4.61
C VAL A 181 -4.45 -4.31 -4.24
N THR A 182 -3.66 -5.29 -4.70
CA THR A 182 -2.22 -5.28 -4.48
C THR A 182 -1.53 -4.14 -5.21
N CYS A 183 -1.97 -3.80 -6.43
CA CYS A 183 -1.54 -2.60 -7.14
C CYS A 183 -1.87 -1.33 -6.33
N ILE A 184 -3.08 -1.24 -5.77
CA ILE A 184 -3.52 -0.11 -4.94
C ILE A 184 -2.61 0.04 -3.71
N PHE A 185 -2.33 -1.06 -3.01
CA PHE A 185 -1.46 -1.04 -1.83
C PHE A 185 0.01 -0.78 -2.15
N SER A 186 0.44 -1.10 -3.37
CA SER A 186 1.83 -0.89 -3.81
C SER A 186 2.09 0.52 -4.32
N GLY A 187 1.06 1.38 -4.41
CA GLY A 187 1.20 2.75 -4.88
C GLY A 187 2.10 3.62 -4.00
N ASN A 188 2.87 4.51 -4.63
CA ASN A 188 3.76 5.47 -3.97
C ASN A 188 3.44 6.94 -4.33
N LYS A 189 2.58 7.20 -5.33
CA LYS A 189 2.20 8.55 -5.78
C LYS A 189 0.92 9.09 -5.11
N TYR A 190 0.31 8.30 -4.23
CA TYR A 190 -0.94 8.64 -3.53
C TYR A 190 -0.98 7.99 -2.14
N CYS A 191 -1.88 8.48 -1.29
CA CYS A 191 -2.12 7.90 0.03
C CYS A 191 -2.75 6.51 -0.10
N THR A 192 -2.14 5.51 0.55
CA THR A 192 -2.64 4.14 0.53
C THR A 192 -3.50 3.82 1.76
N SER A 193 -3.32 4.54 2.88
CA SER A 193 -4.04 4.27 4.13
C SER A 193 -5.54 4.53 4.07
N ASN A 194 -6.00 5.60 3.40
CA ASN A 194 -7.43 5.83 3.18
C ASN A 194 -8.07 4.78 2.25
N LEU A 195 -7.27 4.17 1.37
CA LEU A 195 -7.71 3.13 0.44
C LEU A 195 -7.67 1.72 1.05
N TYR A 196 -7.06 1.55 2.22
CA TYR A 196 -7.03 0.27 2.95
C TYR A 196 -8.44 -0.31 3.12
N PHE A 197 -9.32 0.49 3.72
CA PHE A 197 -10.62 0.03 4.16
C PHE A 197 -11.54 -0.43 3.01
N PRO A 198 -11.74 0.35 1.92
CA PRO A 198 -12.50 -0.12 0.76
C PRO A 198 -11.87 -1.35 0.09
N SER A 199 -10.54 -1.43 0.05
CA SER A 199 -9.83 -2.51 -0.62
C SER A 199 -9.92 -3.85 0.11
N VAL A 200 -9.69 -3.86 1.43
CA VAL A 200 -9.83 -5.07 2.25
C VAL A 200 -11.28 -5.57 2.25
N LEU A 201 -12.25 -4.67 2.32
CA LEU A 201 -13.66 -5.01 2.21
C LEU A 201 -14.00 -5.70 0.88
N THR A 202 -13.43 -5.20 -0.22
CA THR A 202 -13.64 -5.75 -1.56
C THR A 202 -13.12 -7.18 -1.63
N VAL A 203 -11.91 -7.42 -1.10
CA VAL A 203 -11.33 -8.77 -0.98
C VAL A 203 -12.22 -9.69 -0.13
N GLU A 204 -12.65 -9.25 1.05
CA GLU A 204 -13.49 -10.05 1.94
C GLU A 204 -14.82 -10.43 1.26
N ARG A 205 -15.44 -9.46 0.58
CA ARG A 205 -16.68 -9.69 -0.15
C ARG A 205 -16.49 -10.73 -1.26
N THR A 206 -15.45 -10.58 -2.08
CA THR A 206 -15.15 -11.52 -3.17
C THR A 206 -14.90 -12.93 -2.63
N LEU A 207 -14.16 -13.07 -1.53
CA LEU A 207 -13.98 -14.36 -0.85
C LEU A 207 -15.31 -14.96 -0.40
N ARG A 208 -16.13 -14.19 0.31
CA ARG A 208 -17.43 -14.66 0.84
C ARG A 208 -18.42 -15.02 -0.26
N GLU A 209 -18.41 -14.32 -1.37
CA GLU A 209 -19.24 -14.63 -2.55
C GLU A 209 -18.77 -15.95 -3.20
N GLU A 210 -17.46 -16.12 -3.42
CA GLU A 210 -16.93 -17.32 -4.05
C GLU A 210 -17.02 -18.57 -3.14
N MET A 211 -17.01 -18.40 -1.81
CA MET A 211 -17.33 -19.48 -0.85
C MET A 211 -18.76 -20.03 -1.00
N LYS A 212 -19.66 -19.29 -1.64
CA LYS A 212 -21.04 -19.71 -1.95
C LYS A 212 -21.17 -20.26 -3.37
N SER A 213 -20.07 -20.32 -4.13
CA SER A 213 -20.04 -20.82 -5.50
C SER A 213 -20.54 -22.26 -5.59
N SER A 214 -21.23 -22.58 -6.68
CA SER A 214 -21.64 -23.95 -7.03
C SER A 214 -20.45 -24.80 -7.50
N ASP A 215 -19.38 -24.15 -7.96
CA ASP A 215 -18.14 -24.80 -8.33
C ASP A 215 -17.37 -25.22 -7.07
N LYS A 216 -17.33 -26.52 -6.80
CA LYS A 216 -16.67 -27.10 -5.62
C LYS A 216 -15.19 -26.73 -5.55
N PHE A 217 -14.52 -26.59 -6.69
CA PHE A 217 -13.11 -26.23 -6.74
C PHE A 217 -12.91 -24.78 -6.29
N MET A 218 -13.66 -23.83 -6.88
CA MET A 218 -13.57 -22.42 -6.51
C MET A 218 -14.00 -22.19 -5.06
N LYS A 219 -15.07 -22.86 -4.61
CA LYS A 219 -15.53 -22.83 -3.22
C LYS A 219 -14.44 -23.28 -2.24
N ASN A 220 -13.71 -24.34 -2.56
CA ASN A 220 -12.63 -24.85 -1.72
C ASN A 220 -11.43 -23.88 -1.70
N MET A 221 -11.05 -23.32 -2.86
CA MET A 221 -9.99 -22.31 -2.96
C MET A 221 -10.34 -21.07 -2.12
N ALA A 222 -11.55 -20.53 -2.29
CA ALA A 222 -12.02 -19.37 -1.54
C ALA A 222 -12.08 -19.65 -0.03
N GLY A 223 -12.50 -20.85 0.37
CA GLY A 223 -12.51 -21.24 1.79
C GLY A 223 -11.11 -21.28 2.42
N GLN A 224 -10.11 -21.80 1.72
CA GLN A 224 -8.71 -21.79 2.17
C GLN A 224 -8.18 -20.36 2.30
N MET A 225 -8.34 -19.56 1.24
CA MET A 225 -7.95 -18.16 1.24
C MET A 225 -8.63 -17.37 2.35
N TYR A 226 -9.93 -17.59 2.59
CA TYR A 226 -10.67 -16.94 3.66
C TYR A 226 -10.18 -17.34 5.05
N GLY A 227 -9.76 -18.60 5.24
CA GLY A 227 -9.12 -19.06 6.47
C GLY A 227 -7.90 -18.22 6.83
N ASN A 228 -7.01 -17.98 5.86
CA ASN A 228 -5.86 -17.10 6.09
C ASN A 228 -6.25 -15.63 6.18
N PHE A 229 -7.20 -15.16 5.37
CA PHE A 229 -7.69 -13.78 5.44
C PHE A 229 -8.19 -13.43 6.85
N SER A 230 -9.05 -14.29 7.41
CA SER A 230 -9.65 -14.07 8.73
C SER A 230 -8.65 -14.10 9.88
N LYS A 231 -7.49 -14.76 9.72
CA LYS A 231 -6.40 -14.74 10.70
C LYS A 231 -5.77 -13.35 10.84
N TYR A 232 -5.72 -12.57 9.76
CA TYR A 232 -5.09 -11.25 9.75
C TYR A 232 -6.09 -10.08 9.79
N TRP A 233 -7.32 -10.30 9.31
CA TRP A 233 -8.37 -9.28 9.20
C TRP A 233 -9.67 -9.66 9.93
N SER A 234 -9.58 -10.39 11.03
CA SER A 234 -10.73 -10.57 11.95
C SER A 234 -11.16 -9.24 12.58
N GLU A 235 -10.18 -8.43 12.96
CA GLU A 235 -10.35 -7.06 13.44
C GLU A 235 -9.66 -6.10 12.47
N TYR A 236 -10.42 -5.14 11.95
CA TYR A 236 -9.88 -4.10 11.07
C TYR A 236 -9.05 -3.10 11.89
N SER A 237 -7.92 -2.66 11.32
CA SER A 237 -7.04 -1.67 11.94
C SER A 237 -7.77 -0.34 12.21
N PRO A 238 -7.88 0.11 13.48
CA PRO A 238 -8.56 1.37 13.81
C PRO A 238 -7.89 2.58 13.17
N ILE A 239 -6.55 2.64 13.11
CA ILE A 239 -5.83 3.79 12.53
C ILE A 239 -6.05 3.90 11.02
N LEU A 240 -6.20 2.78 10.32
CA LEU A 240 -6.52 2.77 8.90
C LEU A 240 -8.01 3.03 8.63
N ALA A 241 -8.89 2.69 9.57
CA ALA A 241 -10.29 3.14 9.52
C ALA A 241 -10.38 4.66 9.73
N MET A 242 -9.61 5.24 10.66
CA MET A 242 -9.49 6.69 10.83
C MET A 242 -8.98 7.37 9.54
N ALA A 243 -8.01 6.76 8.84
CA ALA A 243 -7.53 7.26 7.55
C ALA A 243 -8.67 7.35 6.52
N ALA A 244 -9.59 6.38 6.50
CA ALA A 244 -10.78 6.44 5.65
C ALA A 244 -11.75 7.55 6.10
N VAL A 245 -11.95 7.77 7.41
CA VAL A 245 -12.79 8.88 7.92
C VAL A 245 -12.23 10.25 7.50
N LEU A 246 -10.91 10.38 7.44
CA LEU A 246 -10.22 11.61 7.04
C LEU A 246 -10.20 11.83 5.51
N ASP A 247 -10.74 10.90 4.72
CA ASP A 247 -11.03 11.15 3.32
C ASP A 247 -12.40 11.86 3.21
N PRO A 248 -12.47 13.08 2.64
CA PRO A 248 -13.72 13.86 2.55
C PRO A 248 -14.80 13.16 1.72
N ARG A 249 -14.43 12.18 0.88
CA ARG A 249 -15.36 11.36 0.09
C ARG A 249 -15.97 10.22 0.89
N TYR A 250 -15.37 9.82 2.00
CA TYR A 250 -15.81 8.67 2.79
C TYR A 250 -16.45 9.13 4.08
N LYS A 251 -15.70 9.88 4.90
CA LYS A 251 -16.09 10.30 6.25
C LYS A 251 -16.59 9.12 7.10
N MET A 252 -17.20 9.41 8.25
CA MET A 252 -17.72 8.38 9.15
C MET A 252 -18.83 7.55 8.51
N GLN A 253 -19.61 8.16 7.62
CA GLN A 253 -20.75 7.54 6.94
C GLN A 253 -20.34 6.32 6.12
N TYR A 254 -19.17 6.35 5.44
CA TYR A 254 -18.69 5.20 4.67
C TYR A 254 -18.23 4.05 5.58
N VAL A 255 -17.57 4.37 6.70
CA VAL A 255 -17.13 3.38 7.69
C VAL A 255 -18.33 2.69 8.33
N GLU A 256 -19.34 3.44 8.75
CA GLU A 256 -20.59 2.91 9.29
C GLU A 256 -21.34 2.04 8.28
N PHE A 257 -21.46 2.50 7.03
CA PHE A 257 -22.08 1.73 5.94
C PHE A 257 -21.39 0.38 5.75
N THR A 258 -20.07 0.37 5.80
CA THR A 258 -19.24 -0.82 5.63
C THR A 258 -19.41 -1.78 6.81
N TYR A 259 -19.28 -1.29 8.04
CA TYR A 259 -19.49 -2.12 9.22
C TYR A 259 -20.92 -2.66 9.30
N LYS A 260 -21.92 -1.90 8.85
CA LYS A 260 -23.30 -2.38 8.73
C LYS A 260 -23.42 -3.57 7.78
N LYS A 261 -22.68 -3.56 6.67
CA LYS A 261 -22.62 -4.70 5.74
C LYS A 261 -21.87 -5.90 6.32
N LEU A 262 -20.81 -5.67 7.10
CA LEU A 262 -19.98 -6.75 7.66
C LEU A 262 -20.60 -7.40 8.89
N TYR A 263 -21.08 -6.61 9.84
CA TYR A 263 -21.49 -7.05 11.18
C TYR A 263 -23.00 -6.97 11.42
N GLY A 264 -23.79 -6.51 10.44
CA GLY A 264 -25.24 -6.43 10.55
C GLY A 264 -25.65 -5.48 11.69
N SER A 265 -26.38 -5.98 12.68
CA SER A 265 -26.86 -5.20 13.84
C SER A 265 -25.75 -4.73 14.78
N ASN A 266 -24.60 -5.41 14.81
CA ASN A 266 -23.52 -5.11 15.75
C ASN A 266 -22.55 -4.04 15.24
N PHE A 267 -22.89 -3.37 14.12
CA PHE A 267 -21.99 -2.38 13.51
C PHE A 267 -21.75 -1.13 14.35
N HIS A 268 -22.70 -0.79 15.24
CA HIS A 268 -22.60 0.37 16.12
C HIS A 268 -21.36 0.28 17.01
N GLU A 269 -21.11 -0.87 17.64
CA GLU A 269 -19.96 -1.10 18.51
C GLU A 269 -18.62 -0.83 17.80
N HIS A 270 -18.47 -1.34 16.57
CA HIS A 270 -17.26 -1.12 15.77
C HIS A 270 -17.12 0.33 15.31
N SER A 271 -18.23 0.98 14.96
CA SER A 271 -18.24 2.38 14.50
C SER A 271 -17.93 3.33 15.66
N ASP A 272 -18.54 3.11 16.81
CA ASP A 272 -18.34 3.91 18.01
C ASP A 272 -16.90 3.78 18.52
N ARG A 273 -16.29 2.57 18.46
CA ARG A 273 -14.87 2.36 18.77
C ARG A 273 -13.94 3.17 17.85
N VAL A 274 -14.24 3.29 16.56
CA VAL A 274 -13.44 4.11 15.64
C VAL A 274 -13.61 5.59 15.97
N ARG A 275 -14.84 6.03 16.27
CA ARG A 275 -15.14 7.41 16.65
C ARG A 275 -14.40 7.80 17.94
N GLU A 276 -14.52 7.00 18.99
CA GLU A 276 -13.84 7.20 20.28
C GLU A 276 -12.33 7.36 20.09
N LYS A 277 -11.70 6.39 19.42
CA LYS A 277 -10.26 6.43 19.14
C LYS A 277 -9.82 7.62 18.30
N LEU A 278 -10.66 8.08 17.37
CA LEU A 278 -10.40 9.27 16.57
C LEU A 278 -10.44 10.54 17.45
N HIS A 279 -11.38 10.63 18.39
CA HIS A 279 -11.43 11.74 19.36
C HIS A 279 -10.25 11.72 20.32
N ASP A 280 -9.90 10.55 20.85
CA ASP A 280 -8.76 10.40 21.76
C ASP A 280 -7.47 10.86 21.10
N LEU A 281 -7.19 10.35 19.89
CA LEU A 281 -6.01 10.74 19.14
C LEU A 281 -6.03 12.24 18.81
N PHE A 282 -7.18 12.78 18.38
CA PHE A 282 -7.30 14.21 18.09
C PHE A 282 -7.02 15.08 19.32
N SER A 283 -7.45 14.65 20.52
CA SER A 283 -7.18 15.37 21.77
C SER A 283 -5.68 15.50 22.07
N GLU A 284 -4.87 14.51 21.69
CA GLU A 284 -3.40 14.57 21.79
C GLU A 284 -2.77 15.56 20.81
N TYR A 285 -3.40 15.81 19.66
CA TYR A 285 -2.95 16.85 18.72
C TYR A 285 -3.28 18.25 19.24
N VAL A 286 -4.45 18.43 19.85
CA VAL A 286 -4.87 19.72 20.43
C VAL A 286 -4.03 20.10 21.65
N THR A 287 -3.74 19.15 22.53
CA THR A 287 -2.92 19.39 23.72
C THR A 287 -1.44 19.63 23.42
N GLY A 288 -1.01 19.44 22.16
CA GLY A 288 0.40 19.53 21.80
C GLY A 288 1.26 18.45 22.46
N LEU A 289 0.65 17.33 22.87
CA LEU A 289 1.34 16.17 23.43
C LEU A 289 1.80 15.20 22.32
N PRO A 290 2.95 15.47 21.69
CA PRO A 290 3.80 14.36 21.23
C PRO A 290 5.28 14.53 21.57
N TYR A 291 5.69 15.66 22.15
CA TYR A 291 7.10 15.99 22.43
C TYR A 291 7.21 16.86 23.67
N LYS A 292 7.61 16.28 24.81
CA LYS A 292 8.33 17.07 25.81
C LYS A 292 9.72 17.35 25.27
N THR A 293 9.84 18.40 24.45
CA THR A 293 11.13 19.03 24.23
C THR A 293 11.56 19.60 25.59
N SER A 294 12.75 19.21 26.04
CA SER A 294 13.32 19.75 27.28
C SER A 294 13.22 21.27 27.27
N THR A 295 12.68 21.78 28.36
CA THR A 295 12.41 23.17 28.68
C THR A 295 13.59 24.06 28.31
N ILE A 296 13.42 24.91 27.29
CA ILE A 296 14.00 26.24 27.34
C ILE A 296 12.87 27.12 27.82
N SER A 297 12.97 27.51 29.08
CA SER A 297 12.15 28.51 29.73
C SER A 297 12.29 29.82 28.95
N THR A 298 11.41 30.07 27.98
CA THR A 298 11.17 31.42 27.52
C THR A 298 10.10 31.98 28.43
N SER A 299 10.58 32.67 29.46
CA SER A 299 9.83 33.65 30.24
C SER A 299 8.87 34.43 29.36
N ASP A 300 7.63 34.57 29.83
CA ASP A 300 6.68 35.58 29.37
C ASP A 300 7.40 36.91 29.11
N SER A 301 7.49 37.25 27.84
CA SER A 301 7.80 38.60 27.39
C SER A 301 7.19 38.75 26.02
N CYS A 302 6.00 39.33 26.05
CA CYS A 302 5.33 40.01 24.95
C CYS A 302 6.33 40.82 24.11
N LYS A 303 6.88 40.20 23.07
CA LYS A 303 7.65 40.92 22.05
C LYS A 303 6.67 41.56 21.09
N SER A 304 6.47 42.86 21.33
CA SER A 304 6.02 43.86 20.38
C SER A 304 6.62 43.58 18.99
N VAL A 305 5.79 43.09 18.08
CA VAL A 305 6.07 43.17 16.65
C VAL A 305 5.70 44.60 16.26
N ASN A 306 6.73 45.41 15.99
CA ASN A 306 6.60 46.69 15.31
C ASN A 306 6.06 46.45 13.87
N LYS A 307 4.75 46.27 13.73
CA LYS A 307 4.04 46.52 12.49
C LYS A 307 3.70 48.00 12.45
N LYS A 308 4.57 48.78 11.81
CA LYS A 308 4.20 50.11 11.32
C LYS A 308 3.16 49.92 10.22
N ASN A 309 1.99 50.51 10.47
CA ASN A 309 0.96 50.95 9.54
C ASN A 309 0.19 49.87 8.77
N ASP A 310 -0.95 49.48 9.35
CA ASP A 310 -2.25 49.96 8.86
C ASP A 310 -3.32 49.65 9.91
N THR A 311 -3.95 50.67 10.49
CA THR A 311 -5.17 50.45 11.27
C THR A 311 -6.02 51.72 11.24
N MET A 312 -7.01 51.71 10.35
CA MET A 312 -8.08 52.71 10.19
C MET A 312 -9.02 52.85 11.42
N LEU A 313 -8.67 52.26 12.57
CA LEU A 313 -9.58 52.12 13.71
C LEU A 313 -9.17 52.96 14.92
N SER A 314 -10.13 53.70 15.46
CA SER A 314 -9.99 54.51 16.66
C SER A 314 -9.68 53.65 17.90
N LYS A 315 -9.04 54.25 18.91
CA LYS A 315 -8.70 53.58 20.18
C LYS A 315 -9.93 52.99 20.88
N SER A 316 -11.02 53.74 20.93
CA SER A 316 -12.30 53.31 21.51
C SER A 316 -12.89 52.09 20.78
N THR A 317 -12.73 52.03 19.46
CA THR A 317 -13.18 50.85 18.69
C THR A 317 -12.36 49.60 19.00
N ARG A 318 -11.07 49.73 19.33
CA ARG A 318 -10.23 48.57 19.72
C ARG A 318 -10.60 48.05 21.11
N GLU A 319 -10.90 48.94 22.04
CA GLU A 319 -11.34 48.59 23.40
C GLU A 319 -12.68 47.84 23.34
N MET A 320 -13.64 48.35 22.54
CA MET A 320 -14.91 47.65 22.28
C MET A 320 -14.70 46.28 21.60
N LEU A 321 -13.79 46.17 20.63
CA LEU A 321 -13.48 44.88 20.00
C LEU A 321 -12.81 43.91 20.98
N GLN A 322 -11.98 44.39 21.90
CA GLN A 322 -11.41 43.56 22.97
C GLN A 322 -12.49 43.07 23.94
N GLU A 323 -13.41 43.96 24.34
CA GLU A 323 -14.57 43.58 25.16
C GLU A 323 -15.45 42.56 24.44
N PHE A 324 -15.67 42.72 23.13
CA PHE A 324 -16.39 41.75 22.30
C PHE A 324 -15.68 40.38 22.27
N THR A 325 -14.35 40.33 22.07
CA THR A 325 -13.61 39.06 22.11
C THR A 325 -13.69 38.36 23.48
N VAL A 326 -13.71 39.12 24.58
CA VAL A 326 -13.88 38.57 25.94
C VAL A 326 -15.30 38.06 26.16
N TYR A 327 -16.31 38.77 25.63
CA TYR A 327 -17.71 38.33 25.65
C TYR A 327 -17.92 37.04 24.83
N GLU A 328 -17.40 37.00 23.61
CA GLU A 328 -17.44 35.84 22.71
C GLU A 328 -16.80 34.62 23.38
N THR A 329 -15.62 34.79 23.99
CA THR A 329 -14.92 33.69 24.68
C THR A 329 -15.71 33.14 25.88
N LYS A 330 -16.56 33.96 26.55
CA LYS A 330 -17.32 33.52 27.73
C LYS A 330 -18.67 32.88 27.38
N GLU A 331 -19.39 33.40 26.39
CA GLU A 331 -20.72 32.91 26.00
C GLU A 331 -20.66 31.79 24.93
N PHE A 332 -19.69 31.83 24.00
CA PHE A 332 -19.57 30.84 22.93
C PHE A 332 -18.67 29.64 23.23
N ALA A 333 -17.83 29.68 24.27
CA ALA A 333 -16.97 28.53 24.62
C ALA A 333 -17.76 27.27 25.00
N LEU A 334 -19.03 27.40 25.44
CA LEU A 334 -19.91 26.28 25.75
C LEU A 334 -20.57 25.63 24.52
N SER A 335 -20.54 26.30 23.35
CA SER A 335 -21.18 25.84 22.11
C SER A 335 -20.20 25.55 20.97
N GLN A 336 -18.90 25.77 21.20
CA GLN A 336 -17.89 25.65 20.15
C GLN A 336 -17.58 24.17 19.88
N LYS A 337 -18.01 23.70 18.70
CA LYS A 337 -17.65 22.37 18.19
C LYS A 337 -16.13 22.28 18.00
N SER A 338 -15.56 21.11 18.28
CA SER A 338 -14.16 20.84 17.97
C SER A 338 -13.93 20.84 16.44
N GLN A 339 -12.70 21.05 15.98
CA GLN A 339 -12.39 21.00 14.54
C GLN A 339 -12.78 19.66 13.90
N LEU A 340 -12.60 18.57 14.64
CA LEU A 340 -13.01 17.24 14.23
C LEU A 340 -14.54 17.17 14.03
N GLU A 341 -15.32 17.66 14.99
CA GLU A 341 -16.79 17.69 14.87
C GLU A 341 -17.24 18.56 13.69
N MET A 342 -16.63 19.74 13.51
CA MET A 342 -16.91 20.61 12.36
C MET A 342 -16.68 19.90 11.03
N TYR A 343 -15.59 19.15 10.89
CA TYR A 343 -15.30 18.36 9.69
C TYR A 343 -16.29 17.20 9.50
N LEU A 344 -16.65 16.49 10.57
CA LEU A 344 -17.59 15.37 10.51
C LEU A 344 -19.02 15.82 10.15
N ASP A 345 -19.43 17.01 10.61
CA ASP A 345 -20.73 17.61 10.29
C ASP A 345 -20.83 18.15 8.86
N GLU A 346 -19.70 18.52 8.25
CA GLU A 346 -19.71 18.97 6.86
C GLU A 346 -20.21 17.87 5.93
N PRO A 347 -20.88 18.23 4.82
CA PRO A 347 -21.28 17.25 3.83
C PRO A 347 -20.06 16.50 3.26
N ARG A 348 -20.29 15.24 2.88
CA ARG A 348 -19.33 14.41 2.16
C ARG A 348 -19.17 14.92 0.72
N SER A 349 -17.94 14.89 0.20
CA SER A 349 -17.65 15.10 -1.23
C SER A 349 -18.16 13.93 -2.10
N ASP A 350 -18.42 14.17 -3.38
CA ASP A 350 -18.84 13.09 -4.28
C ASP A 350 -17.73 12.01 -4.34
N ILE A 351 -18.13 10.74 -4.34
CA ILE A 351 -17.19 9.62 -4.37
C ILE A 351 -16.46 9.52 -5.72
N THR A 352 -17.05 10.12 -6.77
CA THR A 352 -16.50 10.15 -8.13
C THR A 352 -15.54 11.32 -8.37
N GLU A 353 -15.43 12.26 -7.44
CA GLU A 353 -14.48 13.37 -7.55
C GLU A 353 -13.04 12.89 -7.41
N ASP A 354 -12.19 13.34 -8.33
CA ASP A 354 -10.74 13.12 -8.27
C ASP A 354 -10.11 14.11 -7.27
N ILE A 355 -10.10 13.70 -6.01
CA ILE A 355 -9.54 14.48 -4.91
C ILE A 355 -8.22 13.87 -4.45
N ASN A 356 -7.15 14.66 -4.54
CA ASN A 356 -5.94 14.39 -3.79
C ASN A 356 -6.15 14.76 -2.32
N VAL A 357 -6.30 13.75 -1.46
CA VAL A 357 -6.69 13.91 -0.04
C VAL A 357 -5.69 14.75 0.76
N LEU A 358 -4.37 14.61 0.51
CA LEU A 358 -3.37 15.45 1.17
C LEU A 358 -3.46 16.92 0.73
N SER A 359 -3.74 17.16 -0.55
CA SER A 359 -3.94 18.53 -1.06
C SER A 359 -5.20 19.16 -0.47
N PHE A 360 -6.26 18.37 -0.27
CA PHE A 360 -7.45 18.80 0.47
C PHE A 360 -7.07 19.25 1.89
N TRP A 361 -6.37 18.43 2.67
CA TRP A 361 -5.96 18.80 4.03
C TRP A 361 -4.99 19.98 4.07
N LYS A 362 -4.08 20.09 3.09
CA LYS A 362 -3.18 21.25 2.95
C LYS A 362 -3.96 22.54 2.71
N ALA A 363 -5.03 22.50 1.90
CA ALA A 363 -5.89 23.67 1.68
C ALA A 363 -6.70 24.04 2.92
N HIS A 364 -7.11 23.06 3.72
CA HIS A 364 -7.92 23.25 4.92
C HIS A 364 -7.11 23.47 6.21
N GLN A 365 -5.77 23.45 6.15
CA GLN A 365 -4.90 23.59 7.32
C GLN A 365 -5.10 24.89 8.11
N TYR A 366 -5.58 25.96 7.48
CA TYR A 366 -5.85 27.22 8.18
C TYR A 366 -7.19 27.21 8.91
N ARG A 367 -8.13 26.38 8.45
CA ARG A 367 -9.45 26.19 9.07
C ARG A 367 -9.40 25.13 10.17
N TYR A 368 -8.60 24.08 9.94
CA TYR A 368 -8.47 22.93 10.83
C TYR A 368 -6.99 22.59 11.10
N PRO A 369 -6.20 23.45 11.78
CA PRO A 369 -4.75 23.26 11.91
C PRO A 369 -4.33 21.94 12.58
N GLU A 370 -4.90 21.61 13.72
CA GLU A 370 -4.56 20.39 14.48
C GLU A 370 -5.06 19.15 13.76
N LEU A 371 -6.27 19.21 13.21
CA LEU A 371 -6.86 18.10 12.46
C LEU A 371 -6.12 17.85 11.15
N ALA A 372 -5.69 18.89 10.43
CA ALA A 372 -4.89 18.76 9.22
C ALA A 372 -3.51 18.17 9.52
N SER A 373 -2.91 18.51 10.68
CA SER A 373 -1.68 17.86 11.12
C SER A 373 -1.89 16.37 11.41
N MET A 374 -2.95 16.02 12.14
CA MET A 374 -3.31 14.62 12.39
C MET A 374 -3.58 13.87 11.09
N ALA A 375 -4.33 14.49 10.18
CA ALA A 375 -4.68 13.89 8.90
C ALA A 375 -3.46 13.62 8.05
N ARG A 376 -2.49 14.54 8.00
CA ARG A 376 -1.23 14.34 7.29
C ARG A 376 -0.47 13.14 7.84
N ASP A 377 -0.35 13.02 9.16
CA ASP A 377 0.41 11.96 9.80
C ASP A 377 -0.27 10.59 9.55
N ILE A 378 -1.60 10.50 9.65
CA ILE A 378 -2.36 9.26 9.39
C ILE A 378 -2.41 8.88 7.89
N LEU A 379 -2.63 9.85 7.01
CA LEU A 379 -2.73 9.61 5.57
C LEU A 379 -1.37 9.28 4.93
N SER A 380 -0.28 9.65 5.59
CA SER A 380 1.08 9.30 5.17
C SER A 380 1.49 7.87 5.50
N ILE A 381 0.72 7.14 6.31
CA ILE A 381 1.01 5.75 6.69
C ILE A 381 0.99 4.87 5.43
N PRO A 382 2.12 4.26 5.02
CA PRO A 382 2.11 3.30 3.94
C PRO A 382 1.51 1.98 4.43
N VAL A 383 0.51 1.45 3.73
CA VAL A 383 -0.09 0.15 4.08
C VAL A 383 0.77 -1.03 3.61
N SER A 384 1.85 -0.76 2.88
CA SER A 384 2.71 -1.75 2.24
C SER A 384 4.17 -1.33 2.27
N ILE A 385 5.07 -2.30 2.36
CA ILE A 385 6.52 -2.11 2.19
C ILE A 385 6.97 -2.26 0.73
N VAL A 386 6.07 -2.59 -0.20
CA VAL A 386 6.45 -2.84 -1.61
C VAL A 386 7.09 -1.60 -2.24
N ALA A 387 6.64 -0.40 -1.91
CA ALA A 387 7.26 0.83 -2.39
C ALA A 387 8.73 0.96 -1.92
N SER A 388 9.03 0.63 -0.66
CA SER A 388 10.41 0.66 -0.15
C SER A 388 11.24 -0.50 -0.71
N GLU A 389 10.68 -1.70 -0.87
CA GLU A 389 11.35 -2.84 -1.55
C GLU A 389 11.67 -2.53 -3.02
N SER A 390 10.78 -1.79 -3.70
CA SER A 390 10.98 -1.37 -5.08
C SER A 390 12.15 -0.40 -5.23
N ALA A 391 12.41 0.46 -4.24
CA ALA A 391 13.59 1.33 -4.24
C ALA A 391 14.89 0.51 -4.27
N PHE A 392 14.91 -0.63 -3.59
CA PHE A 392 16.03 -1.59 -3.61
C PHE A 392 16.06 -2.43 -4.90
N SER A 393 14.91 -2.69 -5.52
CA SER A 393 14.80 -3.45 -6.79
C SER A 393 15.18 -2.60 -8.02
N ASN A 394 14.74 -1.34 -8.08
CA ASN A 394 15.27 -0.30 -8.99
C ASN A 394 16.76 -0.02 -8.71
N GLY A 395 17.20 -0.34 -7.50
CA GLY A 395 18.60 -0.46 -7.10
C GLY A 395 19.37 -1.55 -7.83
N GLY A 396 18.75 -2.41 -8.65
CA GLY A 396 19.45 -3.33 -9.57
C GLY A 396 20.39 -2.63 -10.56
N ARG A 397 20.30 -1.30 -10.72
CA ARG A 397 21.29 -0.45 -11.44
C ARG A 397 22.38 0.16 -10.52
N VAL A 398 22.15 0.20 -9.20
CA VAL A 398 23.07 0.72 -8.17
C VAL A 398 23.94 -0.40 -7.61
N LEU A 399 23.33 -1.55 -7.33
CA LEU A 399 23.94 -2.82 -6.92
C LEU A 399 23.58 -3.87 -7.99
N ASP A 400 24.25 -3.81 -9.14
CA ASP A 400 24.20 -4.90 -10.12
C ASP A 400 25.28 -5.96 -9.79
N LYS A 401 25.32 -7.04 -10.58
CA LYS A 401 26.33 -8.12 -10.44
C LYS A 401 27.79 -7.61 -10.54
N PHE A 402 28.01 -6.42 -11.09
CA PHE A 402 29.33 -5.78 -11.28
C PHE A 402 29.63 -4.68 -10.25
N ARG A 403 28.62 -4.15 -9.54
CA ARG A 403 28.71 -3.05 -8.55
C ARG A 403 28.48 -3.50 -7.09
N SER A 404 28.61 -4.80 -6.82
CA SER A 404 28.40 -5.41 -5.50
C SER A 404 29.44 -5.02 -4.42
N SER A 405 30.50 -4.27 -4.77
CA SER A 405 31.58 -3.85 -3.87
C SER A 405 31.40 -2.45 -3.24
N LEU A 406 30.25 -1.79 -3.43
CA LEU A 406 30.01 -0.47 -2.83
C LEU A 406 29.87 -0.58 -1.30
N ALA A 407 30.52 0.33 -0.57
CA ALA A 407 30.35 0.45 0.87
C ALA A 407 28.91 0.87 1.22
N HIS A 408 28.35 0.35 2.32
CA HIS A 408 26.96 0.59 2.74
C HIS A 408 26.60 2.08 2.79
N LYS A 409 27.50 2.95 3.28
CA LYS A 409 27.28 4.41 3.33
C LYS A 409 27.11 5.04 1.95
N ASN A 410 27.83 4.53 0.94
CA ASN A 410 27.72 5.03 -0.43
C ASN A 410 26.41 4.54 -1.07
N VAL A 411 25.99 3.31 -0.78
CA VAL A 411 24.70 2.78 -1.24
C VAL A 411 23.55 3.61 -0.66
N GLU A 412 23.56 3.85 0.65
CA GLU A 412 22.59 4.71 1.33
C GLU A 412 22.55 6.11 0.71
N ALA A 413 23.71 6.78 0.60
CA ALA A 413 23.80 8.12 0.02
C ALA A 413 23.26 8.17 -1.42
N ILE A 414 23.56 7.17 -2.26
CA ILE A 414 23.06 7.11 -3.65
C ILE A 414 21.55 6.92 -3.69
N ILE A 415 21.00 5.99 -2.90
CA ILE A 415 19.57 5.70 -2.88
C ILE A 415 18.81 6.93 -2.37
N CYS A 416 19.22 7.50 -1.23
CA CYS A 416 18.59 8.67 -0.65
C CYS A 416 18.71 9.91 -1.56
N ALA A 417 19.87 10.15 -2.18
CA ALA A 417 20.03 11.28 -3.08
C ALA A 417 19.20 11.12 -4.37
N LYS A 418 19.11 9.89 -4.91
CA LYS A 418 18.27 9.61 -6.07
C LYS A 418 16.79 9.86 -5.73
N ASP A 419 16.32 9.36 -4.59
CA ASP A 419 14.94 9.57 -4.15
C ASP A 419 14.66 11.06 -3.89
N TRP A 420 15.58 11.77 -3.23
CA TRP A 420 15.44 13.21 -3.00
C TRP A 420 15.37 14.04 -4.29
N LEU A 421 16.17 13.70 -5.30
CA LEU A 421 16.24 14.45 -6.55
C LEU A 421 15.13 14.09 -7.54
N PHE A 422 14.66 12.83 -7.54
CA PHE A 422 13.79 12.30 -8.59
C PHE A 422 12.49 11.62 -8.09
N GLY A 423 12.36 11.35 -6.79
CA GLY A 423 11.27 10.54 -6.21
C GLY A 423 9.86 11.10 -6.35
N ILE A 424 9.72 12.40 -6.66
CA ILE A 424 8.42 13.06 -6.91
C ILE A 424 8.18 13.27 -8.43
N SER A 425 9.23 13.22 -9.25
CA SER A 425 9.19 13.63 -10.68
C SER A 425 9.50 12.51 -11.67
N GLY A 426 9.85 11.32 -11.19
CA GLY A 426 10.14 10.16 -12.03
C GLY A 426 8.89 9.55 -12.64
N ASP A 427 8.79 9.61 -13.97
CA ASP A 427 7.76 8.95 -14.79
C ASP A 427 7.87 7.41 -14.80
N GLU A 428 8.68 6.82 -13.92
CA GLU A 428 8.70 5.38 -13.68
C GLU A 428 7.50 5.05 -12.77
N ASP A 429 6.31 4.91 -13.37
CA ASP A 429 5.19 4.25 -12.69
C ASP A 429 5.66 2.90 -12.15
N LEU A 430 5.41 2.65 -10.86
CA LEU A 430 5.66 1.35 -10.24
C LEU A 430 4.86 0.30 -11.00
N CYS A 431 5.53 -0.44 -11.89
CA CYS A 431 4.90 -1.53 -12.58
C CYS A 431 5.21 -2.81 -11.79
N LEU A 432 4.19 -3.43 -11.20
CA LEU A 432 4.27 -4.82 -10.71
C LEU A 432 4.80 -5.79 -11.79
N GLN A 433 4.78 -5.37 -13.06
CA GLN A 433 5.38 -6.08 -14.19
C GLN A 433 6.91 -6.19 -14.10
N ASP A 434 7.60 -5.24 -13.46
CA ASP A 434 9.06 -5.25 -13.28
C ASP A 434 9.52 -6.31 -12.26
N LEU A 435 8.60 -6.92 -11.51
CA LEU A 435 8.86 -8.03 -10.60
C LEU A 435 8.91 -9.40 -11.32
N THR A 436 8.62 -9.44 -12.63
CA THR A 436 8.80 -10.64 -13.46
C THR A 436 10.19 -10.61 -14.10
N GLU A 437 11.05 -11.57 -13.72
CA GLU A 437 12.47 -11.53 -14.07
C GLU A 437 12.77 -11.91 -15.52
N ASP A 438 11.78 -12.41 -16.28
CA ASP A 438 12.03 -12.96 -17.62
C ASP A 438 10.79 -12.88 -18.54
N ILE A 439 10.68 -11.77 -19.29
CA ILE A 439 9.64 -11.53 -20.30
C ILE A 439 10.19 -11.89 -21.68
N MET A 440 9.55 -12.85 -22.35
CA MET A 440 9.82 -13.09 -23.76
C MET A 440 9.00 -12.10 -24.60
N GLU A 441 9.64 -11.08 -25.16
CA GLU A 441 9.03 -10.22 -26.17
C GLU A 441 8.68 -11.03 -27.44
N LEU A 442 7.47 -10.80 -27.94
CA LEU A 442 6.89 -11.45 -29.10
C LEU A 442 6.58 -10.41 -30.19
N ASP A 443 7.49 -9.47 -30.42
CA ASP A 443 7.32 -8.48 -31.48
C ASP A 443 7.53 -9.10 -32.87
N SER A 444 6.72 -8.64 -33.84
CA SER A 444 6.79 -9.02 -35.25
C SER A 444 7.69 -8.10 -36.08
N LYS A 445 8.39 -7.14 -35.47
CA LYS A 445 9.33 -6.23 -36.15
C LYS A 445 10.76 -6.61 -35.82
N GLY A 446 11.39 -7.41 -36.67
CA GLY A 446 12.82 -7.71 -36.53
C GLY A 446 13.29 -8.93 -37.32
N SER A 447 13.21 -8.89 -38.66
CA SER A 447 14.09 -9.70 -39.51
C SER A 447 14.55 -9.01 -40.81
N ASP A 448 14.17 -7.76 -41.06
CA ASP A 448 14.54 -7.05 -42.30
C ASP A 448 15.45 -5.85 -41.97
N THR A 449 16.67 -6.10 -41.51
CA THR A 449 17.80 -5.14 -41.56
C THR A 449 19.11 -5.87 -41.31
N HIS A 450 19.47 -6.79 -42.21
CA HIS A 450 20.88 -7.20 -42.39
C HIS A 450 21.06 -7.74 -43.80
N GLU A 451 21.03 -6.84 -44.78
CA GLU A 451 21.60 -7.05 -46.11
C GLU A 451 21.78 -5.69 -46.79
N ALA A 452 22.93 -5.05 -46.55
CA ALA A 452 23.58 -4.07 -47.44
C ALA A 452 24.81 -3.47 -46.73
N MET A 453 25.91 -4.24 -46.66
CA MET A 453 27.27 -3.70 -46.70
C MET A 453 28.16 -4.76 -47.35
N GLU A 454 28.23 -4.70 -48.68
CA GLU A 454 29.45 -5.00 -49.45
C GLU A 454 29.90 -3.69 -50.12
#